data_AF-A0A3M7P4V2-F1
#
_entry.id   AF-A0A3M7P4V2-F1
#
_cell.length_a   1.000
_cell.length_b   1.000
_cell.length_c   1.000
_cell.angle_alpha   90.00
_cell.angle_beta   90.00
_cell.angle_gamma   90.00
#
_symmetry.space_group_name_H-M   'P 1'
#
loop_
_entity.id
_entity.type
_entity.pdbx_description
1 polymer ?
#
loop_
_entity_poly.entity_id
_entity_poly.type
_entity_poly.pdbx_seq_one_letter_code
_entity_poly.pdbx_strand_id
1 'polypeptide(L)' 'FELGRELGILAEKEKYFKHEYLQLRHSLSTYSVKLLNNVRGRDELEIVLNKTGKEKEEKYEQLARLDLALRFQEKP' A
#
# COMPACT_ATOMS: atom_id res chain seq x y z
N PHE A 1 1.05 -1.59 -1.68
CA PHE A 1 0.51 -2.68 -0.84
C PHE A 1 0.94 -4.07 -1.29
N GLU A 2 0.63 -4.53 -2.52
CA GLU A 2 1.02 -5.89 -2.98
C GLU A 2 2.52 -6.16 -2.88
N LEU A 3 3.34 -5.22 -3.39
CA LEU A 3 4.79 -5.28 -3.28
C LEU A 3 5.29 -5.37 -1.82
N GLY A 4 4.64 -4.66 -0.89
CA GLY A 4 4.98 -4.72 0.54
C GLY A 4 4.73 -6.08 1.17
N ARG A 5 3.69 -6.79 0.72
CA ARG A 5 3.40 -8.18 1.15
C ARG A 5 4.37 -9.17 0.54
N GLU A 6 4.69 -9.02 -0.75
CA GLU A 6 5.68 -9.87 -1.41
C GLU A 6 7.05 -9.75 -0.73
N LEU A 7 7.47 -8.53 -0.39
CA LEU A 7 8.69 -8.29 0.38
C LEU A 7 8.64 -8.94 1.77
N GLY A 8 7.48 -8.96 2.43
CA GLY A 8 7.30 -9.69 3.70
C GLY A 8 7.47 -11.21 3.54
N ILE A 9 6.92 -11.79 2.46
CA ILE A 9 7.07 -13.22 2.17
C ILE A 9 8.52 -13.57 1.80
N LEU A 10 9.19 -12.71 1.02
CA LEU A 10 10.62 -12.83 0.69
C LEU A 10 11.49 -12.72 1.93
N ALA A 11 11.21 -11.79 2.84
CA ALA A 11 11.92 -11.62 4.10
C ALA A 11 11.84 -12.85 5.02
N GLU A 12 10.74 -13.62 4.98
CA GLU A 12 10.63 -14.88 5.73
C GLU A 12 11.33 -16.05 5.04
N LYS A 13 11.46 -16.03 3.71
CA LYS A 13 12.16 -17.07 2.95
C LYS A 13 13.67 -16.87 2.93
N GLU A 14 14.15 -15.63 2.92
CA GLU A 14 15.57 -15.33 2.84
C GLU A 14 16.22 -15.14 4.21
N LYS A 15 17.32 -15.87 4.44
CA LYS A 15 18.02 -15.92 5.73
C LYS A 15 18.98 -14.75 5.98
N TYR A 16 19.47 -14.12 4.92
CA TYR A 16 20.56 -13.12 4.98
C TYR A 16 20.07 -11.69 4.79
N PHE A 17 19.10 -11.46 3.90
CA PHE A 17 18.62 -10.12 3.54
C PHE A 17 17.27 -9.75 4.17
N LYS A 18 16.81 -10.51 5.17
CA LYS A 18 15.55 -10.26 5.90
C LYS A 18 15.43 -8.80 6.36
N HIS A 19 16.51 -8.22 6.86
CA HIS A 19 16.51 -6.83 7.35
C HIS A 19 16.27 -5.81 6.22
N GLU A 20 16.90 -5.99 5.07
CA GLU A 20 16.79 -5.09 3.92
C GLU A 20 15.38 -5.15 3.30
N TYR A 21 14.79 -6.34 3.20
CA TYR A 21 13.41 -6.49 2.75
C TYR A 21 12.40 -5.84 3.70
N LEU A 22 12.62 -5.94 5.02
CA LEU A 22 11.79 -5.25 6.01
C LEU A 22 11.95 -3.73 5.94
N GLN A 23 13.17 -3.22 5.74
CA GLN A 23 13.40 -1.78 5.51
C GLN A 23 12.71 -1.29 4.23
N LEU A 24 12.79 -2.06 3.14
CA LEU A 24 12.14 -1.69 1.88
C LEU A 24 10.62 -1.69 2.00
N ARG A 25 10.05 -2.67 2.72
CA ARG A 25 8.63 -2.67 3.08
C ARG A 25 8.22 -1.43 3.88
N HIS A 26 9.02 -1.03 4.87
CA HIS A 26 8.76 0.18 5.65
C HIS A 26 8.84 1.47 4.80
N SER A 27 9.83 1.56 3.92
CA SER A 27 9.99 2.66 2.97
C SER A 27 8.78 2.78 2.03
N LEU A 28 8.26 1.65 1.54
CA LEU A 28 7.06 1.62 0.70
C LEU A 28 5.81 2.12 1.44
N SER A 29 5.60 1.71 2.69
CA SER A 29 4.46 2.21 3.48
C SER A 29 4.58 3.72 3.71
N THR A 30 5.79 4.21 4.04
CA THR A 30 6.05 5.66 4.19
C THR A 30 5.78 6.42 2.89
N TYR A 31 6.13 5.83 1.74
CA TYR A 31 5.88 6.41 0.42
C TYR A 31 4.37 6.48 0.10
N SER A 32 3.60 5.46 0.44
CA SER A 32 2.14 5.47 0.31
C SER A 32 1.49 6.57 1.15
N VAL A 33 1.95 6.79 2.39
CA VAL A 33 1.49 7.91 3.23
C VAL A 33 1.85 9.27 2.63
N LYS A 34 3.07 9.42 2.09
CA LYS A 34 3.49 10.66 1.40
C LYS A 34 2.66 10.94 0.15
N LEU A 35 2.33 9.91 -0.63
CA LEU A 35 1.45 10.03 -1.79
C LEU A 35 0.04 10.50 -1.38
N LEU A 36 -0.51 9.95 -0.31
CA LEU A 36 -1.81 10.39 0.24
C LEU A 36 -1.75 11.83 0.75
N ASN A 37 -0.65 12.23 1.41
CA ASN A 37 -0.45 13.62 1.85
C ASN A 37 -0.32 14.64 0.71
N ASN A 38 0.00 14.20 -0.51
CA ASN A 38 0.06 15.07 -1.69
C ASN A 38 -1.32 15.32 -2.32
N VAL A 39 -2.36 14.61 -1.87
CA VAL A 39 -3.73 14.82 -2.34
C VAL A 39 -4.28 16.10 -1.72
N ARG A 40 -4.58 17.10 -2.56
CA ARG A 40 -5.00 18.44 -2.11
C ARG A 40 -6.52 18.64 -2.13
N GLY A 41 -7.25 17.78 -2.84
CA GLY A 41 -8.70 17.87 -3.02
C GLY A 41 -9.47 16.66 -2.51
N ARG A 42 -10.71 16.87 -2.08
CA ARG A 42 -11.63 15.81 -1.63
C ARG A 42 -11.95 14.82 -2.76
N ASP A 43 -12.10 15.31 -3.98
CA ASP A 43 -12.44 14.50 -5.16
C ASP A 43 -11.28 13.56 -5.54
N GLU A 44 -10.05 14.05 -5.50
CA GLU A 44 -8.85 13.23 -5.71
C GLU A 44 -8.69 12.18 -4.61
N LEU A 45 -9.03 12.52 -3.36
CA LEU A 45 -8.96 11.60 -2.24
C LEU A 45 -9.97 10.47 -2.38
N GLU A 46 -11.21 10.77 -2.77
CA GLU A 46 -12.24 9.74 -3.03
C GLU A 46 -11.84 8.81 -4.17
N ILE A 47 -11.25 9.34 -5.25
CA ILE A 47 -10.73 8.51 -6.35
C ILE A 47 -9.60 7.61 -5.84
N VAL A 48 -8.66 8.16 -5.07
CA VAL A 48 -7.52 7.39 -4.57
C VAL A 48 -7.95 6.34 -3.54
N LEU A 49 -8.91 6.62 -2.65
CA LEU A 49 -9.36 5.66 -1.64
C LEU A 49 -10.28 4.58 -2.21
N ASN A 50 -11.17 4.95 -3.13
CA ASN A 50 -12.23 4.06 -3.58
C ASN A 50 -11.85 3.27 -4.84
N LYS A 51 -10.87 3.71 -5.64
CA LYS A 51 -10.50 3.00 -6.88
C LYS A 51 -9.94 1.61 -6.59
N THR A 52 -10.68 0.60 -7.06
CA THR A 52 -10.36 -0.82 -7.05
C THR A 52 -10.14 -1.34 -8.47
N GLY A 53 -9.41 -2.45 -8.60
CA GLY A 53 -9.13 -3.08 -9.90
C GLY A 53 -7.84 -2.60 -10.58
N LYS A 54 -7.61 -3.11 -11.79
CA LYS A 54 -6.42 -2.79 -12.61
C LYS A 54 -6.51 -1.37 -13.17
N GLU A 55 -5.38 -0.82 -13.65
CA GLU A 55 -5.30 0.58 -14.15
C GLU A 55 -6.41 0.98 -15.15
N LYS A 56 -6.92 0.02 -15.93
CA LYS A 56 -7.96 0.19 -16.96
C LYS A 56 -9.40 -0.10 -16.49
N GLU A 57 -9.59 -0.53 -15.25
CA GLU A 57 -10.92 -0.80 -14.70
C GLU A 57 -11.35 0.37 -13.80
N GLU A 58 -12.49 0.99 -14.12
CA GLU A 58 -13.15 2.00 -13.28
C GLU A 58 -14.08 1.32 -12.29
N LYS A 59 -13.51 0.50 -11.40
CA LYS A 59 -14.24 -0.03 -10.26
C LYS A 59 -13.95 0.84 -9.05
N TYR A 60 -15.01 1.20 -8.34
CA TYR A 60 -14.92 1.98 -7.12
C TYR A 60 -15.69 1.23 -6.03
N GLU A 61 -14.98 0.85 -4.97
CA GLU A 61 -15.59 0.30 -3.75
C GLU A 61 -15.27 1.26 -2.61
N GLN A 62 -16.27 1.55 -1.76
CA GLN A 62 -16.09 2.46 -0.65
C GLN A 62 -14.95 1.99 0.25
N LEU A 63 -13.96 2.86 0.46
CA LEU A 63 -12.82 2.66 1.36
C LEU A 63 -11.97 1.43 1.07
N ALA A 64 -12.01 0.90 -0.16
CA ALA A 64 -11.33 -0.36 -0.47
C ALA A 64 -9.81 -0.32 -0.24
N ARG A 65 -9.14 0.83 -0.49
CA ARG A 65 -7.71 0.95 -0.16
C ARG A 65 -7.44 1.09 1.34
N LEU A 66 -8.39 1.59 2.12
CA LEU A 66 -8.29 1.60 3.58
C LEU A 66 -8.43 0.18 4.14
N ASP A 67 -9.41 -0.58 3.66
CA ASP A 67 -9.55 -2.00 3.97
C ASP A 67 -8.31 -2.79 3.56
N LEU A 68 -7.70 -2.45 2.43
CA LEU A 68 -6.45 -3.05 1.98
C LEU A 68 -5.29 -2.67 2.92
N ALA A 69 -5.15 -1.41 3.32
CA ALA A 69 -4.14 -1.00 4.31
C ALA A 69 -4.31 -1.75 5.65
N LEU A 70 -5.56 -1.90 6.12
CA LEU A 70 -5.90 -2.66 7.34
C LEU A 70 -5.56 -4.15 7.20
N ARG A 71 -5.92 -4.79 6.07
CA ARG A 71 -5.63 -6.20 5.79
C ARG A 71 -4.12 -6.49 5.73
N PHE A 72 -3.35 -5.52 5.26
CA PHE A 72 -1.90 -5.67 5.12
C PHE A 72 -1.14 -5.27 6.39
N GLN A 73 -1.86 -4.97 7.48
CA GLN A 73 -1.31 -4.50 8.75
C GLN A 73 -0.27 -3.39 8.55
N GLU A 74 -0.55 -2.47 7.62
CA GLU A 74 0.22 -1.21 7.56
C GLU A 74 -0.22 -0.37 8.76
N LYS A 75 0.31 -0.71 9.94
CA LYS A 75 0.31 0.19 11.08
C LYS A 75 1.43 1.21 10.86
N PRO A 76 1.15 2.51 11.05
CA PRO A 76 2.19 3.53 11.12
C PRO A 76 3.14 3.28 12.29
#